data_AF-A0AAJ1MY49-F1
#
_entry.id   AF-A0AAJ1MY49-F1
#
_cell.length_a   1.000
_cell.length_b   1.000
_cell.length_c   1.000
_cell.angle_alpha   90.00
_cell.angle_beta   90.00
_cell.angle_gamma   90.00
#
_symmetry.space_group_name_H-M   'P 1'
#
loop_
_entity.id
_entity.type
_entity.pdbx_description
1 polymer ?
#
loop_
_entity_poly.entity_id
_entity_poly.type
_entity_poly.pdbx_seq_one_letter_code
_entity_poly.pdbx_strand_id
1 'polypeptide(L)'
;MRDIQQVLVRWGGWSTTEATRVGWSPVAAGFSGLPPASGDNRLTCSDEDGLIVDLCVARLQVRGQGEELDYIQKYYMYGWSKREIARRLHVSESLVRQKMQVAESFIAGALEILDIQLDMDLMVKKQSNEPKTLVRCAKPVLMW
;
A
#
# COMPACT_ATOMS: atom_id res chain seq x y z
N MET A 1 -9.92 9.07 -8.83
CA MET A 1 -9.14 7.83 -8.80
C MET A 1 -8.33 7.78 -7.52
N ARG A 2 -8.50 6.73 -6.72
CA ARG A 2 -7.80 6.53 -5.45
C ARG A 2 -6.33 6.22 -5.71
N ASP A 3 -5.42 6.66 -4.84
CA ASP A 3 -4.03 6.21 -4.85
C ASP A 3 -3.91 4.86 -4.13
N ILE A 4 -3.93 3.77 -4.91
CA ILE A 4 -3.91 2.41 -4.37
C ILE A 4 -2.69 2.11 -3.50
N GLN A 5 -1.55 2.76 -3.75
CA GLN A 5 -0.35 2.53 -2.96
C GLN A 5 -0.54 3.07 -1.53
N GLN A 6 -1.20 4.21 -1.38
CA GLN A 6 -1.56 4.74 -0.06
C GLN A 6 -2.59 3.86 0.64
N VAL A 7 -3.51 3.24 -0.11
CA VAL A 7 -4.44 2.26 0.45
C VAL A 7 -3.69 1.08 1.05
N LEU A 8 -2.79 0.49 0.27
CA LEU A 8 -2.03 -0.69 0.68
C LEU A 8 -1.02 -0.41 1.80
N VAL A 9 -0.46 0.80 1.90
CA VAL A 9 0.38 1.20 3.04
C VAL A 9 -0.42 1.14 4.35
N ARG A 10 -1.65 1.67 4.34
CA ARG A 10 -2.52 1.73 5.52
C ARG A 10 -3.09 0.36 5.88
N TRP A 11 -3.55 -0.40 4.88
CA TRP A 11 -3.92 -1.80 5.06
C TRP A 11 -2.75 -2.59 5.65
N GLY A 12 -1.55 -2.40 5.11
CA GLY A 12 -0.33 -3.02 5.59
C GLY A 12 -0.02 -2.73 7.06
N GLY A 13 -0.23 -1.48 7.52
CA GLY A 13 -0.11 -1.13 8.94
C GLY A 13 -1.21 -1.74 9.81
N TRP A 14 -2.46 -1.72 9.33
CA TRP A 14 -3.59 -2.34 10.00
C TRP A 14 -3.40 -3.86 10.19
N SER A 15 -2.92 -4.57 9.16
CA SER A 15 -2.66 -6.01 9.20
C SER A 15 -1.49 -6.41 10.10
N THR A 16 -0.58 -5.49 10.42
CA THR A 16 0.55 -5.75 11.33
C THR A 16 0.32 -5.26 12.76
N THR A 17 -0.75 -4.53 13.02
CA THR A 17 -1.05 -3.98 14.34
C THR A 17 -1.43 -5.10 15.31
N GLU A 18 -0.85 -5.14 16.51
CA GLU A 18 -1.06 -6.23 17.48
C GLU A 18 -2.54 -6.44 17.89
N ALA A 19 -3.41 -5.44 17.70
CA ALA A 19 -4.85 -5.55 17.96
C ALA A 19 -5.58 -6.55 17.02
N THR A 20 -5.07 -6.81 15.81
CA THR A 20 -5.63 -7.79 14.86
C THR A 20 -5.05 -9.19 15.05
N ARG A 21 -4.04 -9.37 15.92
CA ARG A 21 -3.49 -10.70 16.25
C ARG A 21 -4.40 -11.42 17.25
N VAL A 22 -4.97 -12.54 16.83
CA VAL A 22 -5.69 -13.48 17.71
C VAL A 22 -4.67 -14.21 18.59
N GLY A 23 -4.22 -13.59 19.67
CA GLY A 23 -3.23 -14.15 20.59
C GLY A 23 -3.13 -13.40 21.91
N TRP A 24 -2.63 -14.07 22.95
CA TRP A 24 -2.31 -13.42 24.22
C TRP A 24 -1.15 -12.45 24.00
N SER A 25 -1.29 -11.21 24.47
CA SER A 25 -0.17 -10.27 24.45
C SER A 25 1.00 -10.85 25.26
N PRO A 26 2.23 -10.87 24.72
CA PRO A 26 3.42 -11.25 25.50
C PRO A 26 3.74 -10.22 26.58
N VAL A 27 3.05 -9.07 26.58
CA VAL A 27 3.16 -8.02 27.59
C VAL A 27 2.30 -8.40 28.79
N ALA A 28 2.91 -8.36 29.98
CA ALA A 28 2.18 -8.56 31.24
C ALA A 28 0.99 -7.58 31.33
N ALA A 29 -0.17 -8.06 31.79
CA ALA A 29 -1.43 -7.31 31.78
C ALA A 29 -1.38 -5.92 32.46
N GLY A 30 -0.40 -5.65 33.32
CA GLY A 30 -0.16 -4.33 33.93
C GLY A 30 0.51 -3.29 33.02
N PHE A 31 0.99 -3.68 31.84
CA PHE A 31 1.77 -2.84 30.92
C PHE A 31 1.08 -2.66 29.54
N SER A 32 -0.07 -3.29 29.30
CA SER A 32 -0.80 -3.22 28.02
C SER A 32 -1.44 -1.86 27.71
N GLY A 33 -1.41 -0.93 28.67
CA GLY A 33 -1.88 0.46 28.50
C GLY A 33 -0.76 1.48 28.32
N LEU A 34 0.52 1.07 28.35
CA LEU A 34 1.61 1.99 28.09
C LEU A 34 1.73 2.22 26.57
N PRO A 35 1.84 3.48 26.12
CA PRO A 35 2.14 3.74 24.73
C PRO A 35 3.46 3.03 24.36
N PRO A 36 3.52 2.34 23.21
CA PRO A 36 4.74 1.65 22.81
C PRO A 36 5.91 2.64 22.79
N ALA A 37 7.06 2.24 23.31
CA ALA A 37 8.26 3.08 23.43
C ALA A 37 8.70 3.67 22.08
N SER A 38 8.34 2.98 20.99
CA SER A 38 8.33 3.50 19.64
C SER A 38 6.87 3.59 19.22
N GLY A 39 6.32 4.80 19.15
CA GLY A 39 5.03 5.00 18.50
C GLY A 39 5.12 4.37 17.11
N ASP A 40 4.35 3.32 16.85
CA ASP A 40 4.29 2.74 15.51
C ASP A 40 3.58 3.77 14.63
N ASN A 41 4.38 4.70 14.08
CA ASN A 41 3.90 5.83 13.29
C ASN A 41 3.50 5.38 11.87
N ARG A 42 3.33 4.07 11.68
CA ARG A 42 2.86 3.49 10.45
C ARG A 42 1.40 3.87 10.29
N LEU A 43 1.07 4.42 9.13
CA LEU A 43 -0.30 4.75 8.79
C LEU A 43 -1.16 3.47 8.82
N THR A 44 -2.34 3.55 9.43
CA THR A 44 -3.33 2.47 9.47
C THR A 44 -4.66 2.94 8.84
N CYS A 45 -5.58 2.01 8.67
CA CYS A 45 -6.98 2.24 8.26
C CYS A 45 -7.96 1.75 9.35
N SER A 46 -9.26 1.99 9.16
CA SER A 46 -10.31 1.42 10.01
C SER A 46 -10.39 -0.10 9.86
N ASP A 47 -11.01 -0.78 10.83
CA ASP A 47 -11.22 -2.23 10.76
C ASP A 47 -12.11 -2.63 9.57
N GLU A 48 -13.11 -1.82 9.25
CA GLU A 48 -13.99 -2.05 8.09
C GLU A 48 -13.22 -1.92 6.78
N ASP A 49 -12.48 -0.84 6.58
CA ASP A 49 -11.61 -0.65 5.41
C ASP A 49 -10.56 -1.78 5.32
N GLY A 50 -9.98 -2.16 6.46
CA GLY A 50 -9.00 -3.23 6.56
C GLY A 50 -9.54 -4.57 6.07
N LEU A 51 -10.73 -4.96 6.53
CA LEU A 51 -11.42 -6.19 6.12
C LEU A 51 -11.82 -6.18 4.64
N ILE A 52 -12.26 -5.05 4.11
CA ILE A 52 -12.61 -4.91 2.70
C ILE A 52 -11.38 -5.14 1.82
N VAL A 53 -10.25 -4.50 2.15
CA VAL A 53 -9.01 -4.66 1.40
C VAL A 53 -8.46 -6.08 1.55
N ASP A 54 -8.52 -6.66 2.75
CA ASP A 54 -8.10 -8.04 3.00
C ASP A 54 -8.91 -9.05 2.18
N LEU A 55 -10.24 -8.86 2.08
CA LEU A 55 -11.08 -9.67 1.19
C LEU A 55 -10.65 -9.55 -0.28
N CYS A 56 -10.27 -8.36 -0.74
CA CYS A 56 -9.76 -8.16 -2.10
C CYS A 56 -8.41 -8.88 -2.32
N VAL A 57 -7.53 -8.85 -1.32
CA VAL A 57 -6.25 -9.57 -1.32
C VAL A 57 -6.47 -11.08 -1.29
N ALA A 58 -7.40 -11.59 -0.50
CA ALA A 58 -7.76 -13.01 -0.46
C ALA A 58 -8.28 -13.49 -1.82
N ARG A 59 -9.06 -12.65 -2.53
CA ARG A 59 -9.53 -12.94 -3.89
C ARG A 59 -8.39 -13.01 -4.92
N LEU A 60 -7.31 -12.26 -4.74
CA LEU A 60 -6.10 -12.35 -5.57
C LEU A 60 -5.50 -13.77 -5.49
N GLN A 61 -5.44 -14.34 -4.28
CA GLN A 61 -4.95 -15.70 -4.06
C GLN A 61 -5.80 -16.76 -4.76
N VAL A 62 -7.14 -16.63 -4.66
CA VAL A 62 -8.09 -17.57 -5.27
C VAL A 62 -7.98 -17.60 -6.80
N ARG A 63 -7.56 -16.48 -7.42
CA ARG A 63 -7.35 -16.38 -8.88
C ARG A 63 -6.02 -16.96 -9.37
N GLY A 64 -5.25 -17.62 -8.50
CA GLY A 64 -3.99 -18.26 -8.85
C GLY A 64 -2.77 -17.34 -8.84
N GLN A 65 -2.91 -16.12 -8.29
CA GLN A 65 -1.86 -15.11 -8.23
C GLN A 65 -1.16 -15.12 -6.86
N GLY A 66 -0.74 -16.32 -6.42
CA GLY A 66 -0.12 -16.52 -5.11
C GLY A 66 1.26 -15.83 -4.99
N GLU A 67 2.01 -15.74 -6.09
CA GLU A 67 3.30 -15.03 -6.10
C GLU A 67 3.11 -13.53 -5.92
N GLU A 68 2.16 -12.93 -6.63
CA GLU A 68 1.84 -11.50 -6.57
C GLU A 68 1.43 -11.06 -5.17
N LEU A 69 0.66 -11.91 -4.48
CA LEU A 69 0.29 -11.71 -3.09
C LEU A 69 1.52 -11.69 -2.18
N ASP A 70 2.47 -12.61 -2.37
CA ASP A 70 3.70 -12.67 -1.58
C ASP A 70 4.57 -11.41 -1.77
N TYR A 71 4.64 -10.87 -2.99
CA TYR A 71 5.30 -9.58 -3.25
C TYR A 71 4.63 -8.42 -2.50
N ILE A 72 3.29 -8.34 -2.51
CA ILE A 72 2.55 -7.30 -1.77
C ILE A 72 2.75 -7.46 -0.26
N GLN A 73 2.67 -8.67 0.29
CA GLN A 73 2.86 -8.89 1.73
C GLN A 73 4.27 -8.51 2.18
N LYS A 74 5.31 -8.94 1.45
CA LYS A 74 6.72 -8.56 1.71
C LYS A 74 6.93 -7.05 1.71
N TYR A 75 6.32 -6.34 0.78
CA TYR A 75 6.47 -4.89 0.69
C TYR A 75 5.60 -4.16 1.72
N TYR A 76 4.29 -4.38 1.70
CA TYR A 76 3.31 -3.60 2.44
C TYR A 76 3.06 -4.09 3.85
N MET A 77 3.39 -5.33 4.24
CA MET A 77 3.28 -5.79 5.63
C MET A 77 4.66 -5.79 6.29
N TYR A 78 5.63 -6.52 5.71
CA TYR A 78 6.97 -6.68 6.28
C TYR A 78 7.91 -5.49 6.05
N GLY A 79 7.53 -4.52 5.21
CA GLY A 79 8.28 -3.28 5.01
C GLY A 79 9.58 -3.44 4.21
N TRP A 80 9.75 -4.54 3.46
CA TRP A 80 10.96 -4.72 2.64
C TRP A 80 10.96 -3.75 1.47
N SER A 81 12.14 -3.25 1.11
CA SER A 81 12.27 -2.45 -0.11
C SER A 81 12.16 -3.33 -1.37
N LYS A 82 11.71 -2.77 -2.51
CA LYS A 82 11.68 -3.48 -3.80
C LYS A 82 13.03 -4.11 -4.18
N ARG A 83 14.13 -3.41 -3.85
CA ARG A 83 15.51 -3.88 -4.05
C ARG A 83 15.87 -5.04 -3.12
N GLU A 84 15.39 -5.00 -1.89
CA GLU A 84 15.60 -6.08 -0.91
C GLU A 84 14.82 -7.33 -1.29
N ILE A 85 13.58 -7.19 -1.73
CA ILE A 85 12.77 -8.29 -2.27
C ILE A 85 13.49 -8.93 -3.46
N ALA A 86 13.94 -8.11 -4.42
CA ALA A 86 14.70 -8.58 -5.58
C ALA A 86 15.96 -9.37 -5.18
N ARG A 87 16.71 -8.88 -4.19
CA ARG A 87 17.92 -9.55 -3.69
C ARG A 87 17.63 -10.87 -3.00
N ARG A 88 16.62 -10.91 -2.11
CA ARG A 88 16.28 -12.10 -1.32
C ARG A 88 15.63 -13.20 -2.16
N LEU A 89 14.88 -12.83 -3.19
CA LEU A 89 14.23 -13.78 -4.11
C LEU A 89 15.09 -14.09 -5.35
N HIS A 90 16.28 -13.52 -5.48
CA HIS A 90 17.17 -13.67 -6.64
C HIS A 90 16.50 -13.33 -7.99
N VAL A 91 15.65 -12.29 -8.00
CA VAL A 91 14.93 -11.81 -9.18
C VAL A 91 15.33 -10.38 -9.54
N SER A 92 15.01 -9.95 -10.78
CA SER A 92 15.25 -8.57 -11.21
C SER A 92 14.27 -7.60 -10.53
N GLU A 93 14.73 -6.39 -10.23
CA GLU A 93 13.86 -5.34 -9.66
C GLU A 93 12.68 -5.00 -10.59
N SER A 94 12.89 -5.10 -11.90
CA SER A 94 11.84 -4.92 -12.91
C SER A 94 10.71 -5.94 -12.76
N LEU A 95 11.04 -7.21 -12.52
CA LEU A 95 10.03 -8.25 -12.30
C LEU A 95 9.24 -7.99 -11.01
N VAL A 96 9.92 -7.59 -9.93
CA VAL A 96 9.25 -7.20 -8.67
C VAL A 96 8.24 -6.08 -8.92
N ARG A 97 8.65 -5.04 -9.67
CA ARG A 97 7.77 -3.91 -10.00
C ARG A 97 6.57 -4.35 -10.85
N GLN A 98 6.78 -5.22 -11.83
CA GLN A 98 5.71 -5.76 -12.67
C GLN A 98 4.70 -6.58 -11.85
N LYS A 99 5.19 -7.50 -11.01
CA LYS A 99 4.35 -8.34 -10.15
C LYS A 99 3.55 -7.50 -9.15
N MET A 100 4.19 -6.51 -8.52
CA MET A 100 3.50 -5.56 -7.65
C MET A 100 2.45 -4.75 -8.41
N GLN A 101 2.75 -4.25 -9.62
CA GLN A 101 1.79 -3.47 -10.41
C GLN A 101 0.55 -4.30 -10.78
N VAL A 102 0.73 -5.58 -11.14
CA VAL A 102 -0.39 -6.49 -11.43
C VAL A 102 -1.28 -6.64 -10.20
N ALA A 103 -0.69 -6.86 -9.03
CA ALA A 103 -1.39 -7.02 -7.77
C ALA A 103 -2.13 -5.73 -7.35
N GLU A 104 -1.44 -4.58 -7.42
CA GLU A 104 -2.01 -3.25 -7.15
C GLU A 104 -3.20 -2.95 -8.10
N SER A 105 -3.04 -3.26 -9.39
CA SER A 105 -4.08 -3.02 -10.39
C SER A 105 -5.29 -3.91 -10.16
N PHE A 106 -5.09 -5.16 -9.72
CA PHE A 106 -6.18 -6.07 -9.39
C PHE A 106 -7.00 -5.55 -8.21
N ILE A 107 -6.34 -5.14 -7.11
CA ILE A 107 -7.03 -4.65 -5.92
C ILE A 107 -7.78 -3.35 -6.24
N ALA A 108 -7.13 -2.42 -6.96
CA ALA A 108 -7.80 -1.20 -7.43
C ALA A 108 -9.03 -1.54 -8.30
N GLY A 109 -8.89 -2.45 -9.25
CA GLY A 109 -10.00 -2.89 -10.11
C GLY A 109 -11.13 -3.56 -9.31
N ALA A 110 -10.81 -4.36 -8.31
CA ALA A 110 -11.82 -5.01 -7.46
C ALA A 110 -12.65 -3.98 -6.67
N LEU A 111 -12.01 -2.96 -6.11
CA LEU A 111 -12.68 -1.87 -5.39
C LEU A 111 -13.58 -1.03 -6.32
N GLU A 112 -13.12 -0.75 -7.54
CA GLU A 112 -13.90 0.01 -8.54
C GLU A 112 -15.08 -0.81 -9.09
N ILE A 113 -14.89 -2.11 -9.40
CA ILE A 113 -15.96 -2.98 -9.94
C ILE A 113 -17.08 -3.20 -8.92
N LEU A 114 -16.73 -3.28 -7.63
CA LEU A 114 -17.70 -3.49 -6.55
C LEU A 114 -18.31 -2.17 -6.05
N ASP A 115 -17.90 -1.03 -6.60
CA ASP A 115 -18.32 0.32 -6.21
C ASP A 115 -18.23 0.58 -4.69
N ILE A 116 -17.16 0.07 -4.07
CA ILE A 116 -16.97 0.16 -2.62
C ILE A 116 -16.33 1.51 -2.28
N GLN A 117 -16.93 2.25 -1.35
CA GLN A 117 -16.34 3.45 -0.78
C GLN A 117 -15.58 3.10 0.50
N LEU A 118 -14.31 3.51 0.58
CA LEU A 118 -13.51 3.35 1.79
C LEU A 118 -13.54 4.66 2.59
N ASP A 119 -13.52 4.57 3.92
CA ASP A 119 -13.51 5.77 4.77
C ASP A 119 -12.27 6.63 4.49
N MET A 120 -11.15 5.96 4.25
CA MET A 120 -9.87 6.57 3.90
C MET A 120 -9.81 7.21 2.50
N ASP A 121 -10.84 7.09 1.66
CA ASP A 121 -10.85 7.63 0.30
C ASP A 121 -10.63 9.15 0.27
N LEU A 122 -11.12 9.87 1.29
CA LEU A 122 -10.91 11.32 1.40
C LEU A 122 -9.43 11.69 1.54
N MET A 123 -8.64 10.84 2.19
CA MET A 123 -7.20 11.05 2.42
C MET A 123 -6.33 10.57 1.26
N VAL A 124 -6.87 9.68 0.42
CA VAL A 124 -6.13 8.93 -0.60
C VAL A 124 -6.45 9.42 -2.02
N LYS A 125 -7.13 10.56 -2.16
CA LYS A 125 -7.37 11.17 -3.48
C LYS A 125 -6.05 11.55 -4.14
N LYS A 126 -5.78 10.92 -5.29
CA LYS A 126 -4.65 11.32 -6.14
C LYS A 126 -4.86 12.78 -6.54
N GLN A 127 -3.94 13.66 -6.15
CA GLN A 127 -3.93 15.02 -6.68
C GLN A 127 -3.80 14.90 -8.19
N SER A 128 -4.79 15.38 -8.94
CA SER A 128 -4.64 15.62 -10.36
C SER A 128 -3.63 16.76 -10.49
N ASN A 129 -2.35 16.42 -10.56
CA ASN A 129 -1.35 17.34 -11.07
C ASN A 129 -1.69 17.56 -12.54
N GLU A 130 -2.58 18.50 -12.83
CA GLU A 130 -2.59 19.11 -14.15
C GLU A 130 -1.16 19.60 -14.41
N PRO A 131 -0.54 19.24 -15.55
CA PRO A 131 0.77 19.74 -15.85
C PRO A 131 0.65 21.25 -15.96
N LYS A 132 1.21 22.00 -14.99
CA LYS A 132 1.51 23.41 -15.20
C LYS A 132 2.50 23.45 -16.35
N THR A 133 2.01 23.63 -17.57
CA THR A 133 2.81 23.94 -18.74
C THR A 133 3.49 25.27 -18.48
N LEU A 134 4.68 25.21 -17.87
CA LEU A 134 5.60 26.33 -17.89
C LEU A 134 6.14 26.41 -19.32
N VAL A 135 5.35 26.99 -20.22
CA VAL A 135 5.82 27.44 -21.52
C VAL A 135 6.89 28.48 -21.25
N ARG A 136 8.16 28.07 -21.21
CA ARG A 136 9.27 29.00 -21.32
C ARG A 136 9.27 29.49 -22.76
N CYS A 137 8.67 30.65 -23.01
CA CYS A 137 8.93 31.39 -24.23
C CYS A 137 10.43 31.69 -24.28
N ALA A 138 11.17 31.03 -25.16
CA ALA A 138 12.53 31.42 -25.48
C ALA A 138 12.48 32.81 -26.10
N LYS A 139 13.10 33.80 -25.46
CA LYS A 139 13.30 35.12 -26.07
C LYS A 139 14.21 34.92 -27.28
N PRO A 140 13.85 35.38 -28.49
CA PRO A 140 14.78 35.36 -29.60
C PRO A 140 15.97 36.25 -29.25
N VAL A 141 17.16 35.65 -29.24
CA VAL A 141 18.42 36.42 -29.22
C VAL A 141 18.49 37.11 -30.58
N LEU A 142 18.18 38.40 -30.61
CA LEU A 142 18.50 39.26 -31.73
C LEU A 142 20.02 39.38 -31.80
N MET A 143 20.65 38.67 -32.74
CA MET A 143 21.99 39.01 -33.21
C MET A 143 21.87 40.24 -34.10
N TRP A 144 22.41 41.36 -33.64
CA TRP A 144 22.90 42.44 -34.49
C TRP A 144 24.41 42.54 -34.26
#